data_AF-A0A528D5H2-F1
#
_entry.id   AF-A0A528D5H2-F1
#
_cell.length_a   1.000
_cell.length_b   1.000
_cell.length_c   1.000
_cell.angle_alpha   90.00
_cell.angle_beta   90.00
_cell.angle_gamma   90.00
#
_symmetry.space_group_name_H-M   'P 1'
#
loop_
_entity.id
_entity.type
_entity.pdbx_description
1 polymer ?
#
loop_
_entity_poly.entity_id
_entity_poly.type
_entity_poly.pdbx_seq_one_letter_code
_entity_poly.pdbx_strand_id
1 'polypeptide(L)'
;LEVPTVEGGVSKLVPVIRDGETVVADSFAIALYLDEAYPERPTLFSGDGGKAMARFIERWSQLTIHAYVTTAAIMDLHAMQDGANAAYFRQNREQRFGKRLEEVMAARDAGLGAFRAALEPLRSTLA
;
A
#
# COMPACT_ATOMS: atom_id res chain seq x y z
N LEU A 1 -6.32 15.10 1.42
CA LEU A 1 -6.14 16.22 2.39
C LEU A 1 -6.88 15.99 3.71
N GLU A 2 -8.03 15.32 3.66
CA GLU A 2 -8.92 15.11 4.82
C GLU A 2 -8.54 13.90 5.69
N VAL A 3 -7.71 12.99 5.19
CA VAL A 3 -7.30 11.77 5.93
C VAL A 3 -6.84 12.05 7.37
N PRO A 4 -6.03 13.08 7.67
CA PRO A 4 -5.60 13.37 9.03
C PRO A 4 -6.72 13.79 10.00
N THR A 5 -7.95 13.99 9.53
CA THR A 5 -9.11 14.30 10.39
C THR A 5 -10.02 13.09 10.63
N VAL A 6 -9.81 11.99 9.91
CA VAL A 6 -10.60 10.76 10.05
C VAL A 6 -10.48 10.21 11.47
N GLU A 7 -11.62 9.83 12.05
CA GLU A 7 -11.71 9.27 13.42
C GLU A 7 -10.98 10.13 14.47
N GLY A 8 -11.09 11.46 14.39
CA GLY A 8 -10.43 12.37 15.32
C GLY A 8 -8.92 12.49 15.09
N GLY A 9 -8.42 12.06 13.94
CA GLY A 9 -7.01 12.18 13.55
C GLY A 9 -6.09 11.12 14.16
N VAL A 10 -6.63 9.94 14.45
CA VAL A 10 -5.86 8.78 14.94
C VAL A 10 -4.73 8.35 13.99
N SER A 11 -4.85 8.68 12.70
CA SER A 11 -3.84 8.36 11.69
C SER A 11 -3.79 9.43 10.60
N LYS A 12 -2.60 9.62 10.03
CA LYS A 12 -2.40 10.44 8.82
C LYS A 12 -2.53 9.62 7.52
N LEU A 13 -2.78 8.32 7.64
CA LEU A 13 -2.89 7.35 6.56
C LEU A 13 -4.18 6.54 6.71
N VAL A 14 -4.71 6.10 5.57
CA VAL A 14 -5.79 5.10 5.49
C VAL A 14 -5.21 3.72 5.15
N PRO A 15 -5.90 2.61 5.49
CA PRO A 15 -7.23 2.55 6.11
C PRO A 15 -7.25 2.79 7.62
N VAL A 16 -8.42 3.25 8.08
CA VAL A 16 -8.85 3.31 9.49
C VAL A 16 -10.27 2.74 9.52
N ILE A 17 -10.57 1.89 10.50
CA ILE A 17 -11.94 1.40 10.74
C ILE A 17 -12.38 1.74 12.16
N ARG A 18 -13.69 1.84 12.31
CA ARG A 18 -14.38 1.82 13.61
C ARG A 18 -15.24 0.58 13.67
N ASP A 19 -15.06 -0.19 14.73
CA ASP A 19 -15.85 -1.36 15.05
C ASP A 19 -16.43 -1.22 16.47
N GLY A 20 -17.70 -0.81 16.52
CA GLY A 20 -18.33 -0.33 17.75
C GLY A 20 -17.55 0.84 18.36
N GLU A 21 -17.05 0.64 19.58
CA GLU A 21 -16.24 1.61 20.31
C GLU A 21 -14.75 1.55 19.98
N THR A 22 -14.30 0.52 19.26
CA THR A 22 -12.88 0.31 18.94
C THR A 22 -12.53 0.98 17.61
N VAL A 23 -11.48 1.80 17.61
CA VAL A 23 -10.92 2.40 16.39
C VAL A 23 -9.55 1.82 16.13
N VAL A 24 -9.33 1.32 14.91
CA VAL A 24 -8.07 0.70 14.50
C VAL A 24 -7.59 1.31 13.19
N ALA A 25 -6.33 1.75 13.17
CA ALA A 25 -5.62 2.22 11.98
C ALA A 25 -4.53 1.21 11.60
N ASP A 26 -3.99 1.34 10.37
CA ASP A 26 -3.05 0.39 9.74
C ASP A 26 -3.73 -0.89 9.24
N SER A 27 -3.58 -1.19 7.95
CA SER A 27 -4.31 -2.30 7.30
C SER A 27 -3.99 -3.66 7.91
N PHE A 28 -2.78 -3.89 8.40
CA PHE A 28 -2.44 -5.18 8.98
C PHE A 28 -2.85 -5.25 10.45
N ALA A 29 -2.71 -4.16 11.21
CA ALA A 29 -3.27 -4.09 12.55
C ALA A 29 -4.79 -4.32 12.54
N ILE A 30 -5.49 -3.77 11.53
CA ILE A 30 -6.91 -4.06 11.27
C ILE A 30 -7.13 -5.55 11.01
N ALA A 31 -6.34 -6.18 10.15
CA ALA A 31 -6.48 -7.61 9.88
C ALA A 31 -6.26 -8.47 11.13
N LEU A 32 -5.25 -8.16 11.96
CA LEU A 32 -5.03 -8.84 13.24
C LEU A 32 -6.21 -8.66 14.19
N TYR A 33 -6.69 -7.43 14.34
CA TYR A 33 -7.85 -7.12 15.16
C TYR A 33 -9.08 -7.92 14.71
N LEU A 34 -9.38 -7.94 13.42
CA LEU A 34 -10.56 -8.65 12.91
C LEU A 34 -10.44 -10.17 13.08
N ASP A 35 -9.25 -10.75 12.90
CA ASP A 35 -9.01 -12.19 13.11
C ASP A 35 -9.16 -12.59 14.59
N GLU A 36 -8.83 -11.68 15.52
CA GLU A 36 -8.93 -11.90 16.96
C GLU A 36 -10.31 -11.59 17.54
N ALA A 37 -10.97 -10.53 17.05
CA ALA A 37 -12.26 -10.06 17.55
C ALA A 37 -13.43 -10.92 17.06
N TYR A 38 -13.27 -11.62 15.92
CA TYR A 38 -14.31 -12.43 15.28
C TYR A 38 -13.85 -13.88 15.04
N PRO A 39 -13.51 -14.65 16.10
CA PRO A 39 -12.97 -16.00 15.97
C PRO A 39 -13.95 -17.01 15.36
N GLU A 40 -15.25 -16.68 15.32
CA GLU A 40 -16.28 -17.49 14.69
C GLU A 40 -16.33 -17.36 13.15
N ARG A 41 -15.59 -16.41 12.58
CA ARG A 41 -15.49 -16.17 11.14
C ARG A 41 -14.28 -16.88 10.52
N PRO A 42 -14.23 -17.01 9.17
CA PRO A 42 -13.04 -17.54 8.52
C PRO A 42 -11.79 -16.73 8.89
N THR A 43 -10.77 -17.42 9.39
CA THR A 43 -9.51 -16.79 9.80
C THR A 43 -8.76 -16.20 8.60
N LEU A 44 -8.10 -15.06 8.84
CA LEU A 44 -7.21 -14.40 7.90
C LEU A 44 -5.80 -14.99 7.91
N PHE A 45 -5.37 -15.57 9.03
CA PHE A 45 -3.98 -16.00 9.23
C PHE A 45 -3.80 -17.47 9.59
N SER A 46 -4.84 -18.18 10.06
CA SER A 46 -4.72 -19.59 10.48
C SER A 46 -3.60 -19.84 11.51
N GLY A 47 -3.43 -18.90 12.46
CA GLY A 47 -2.42 -18.96 13.52
C GLY A 47 -1.10 -18.24 13.21
N ASP A 48 -0.13 -18.38 14.11
CA ASP A 48 1.12 -17.58 14.09
C ASP A 48 1.98 -17.80 12.84
N GLY A 49 1.96 -19.02 12.28
CA GLY A 49 2.67 -19.34 11.04
C GLY A 49 2.16 -18.53 9.86
N GLY A 50 0.83 -18.38 9.71
CA GLY A 50 0.28 -17.56 8.62
C GLY A 50 0.35 -16.06 8.92
N LYS A 51 0.32 -15.63 10.20
CA LYS A 51 0.65 -14.23 10.57
C LYS A 51 2.06 -13.87 10.09
N ALA A 52 3.04 -14.72 10.36
CA ALA A 52 4.43 -14.52 9.93
C ALA A 52 4.58 -14.54 8.40
N MET A 53 3.93 -15.48 7.71
CA MET A 53 3.93 -15.56 6.25
C MET A 53 3.30 -14.32 5.61
N ALA A 54 2.15 -13.85 6.12
CA ALA A 54 1.49 -12.66 5.63
C ALA A 54 2.37 -11.41 5.79
N ARG A 55 3.07 -11.27 6.93
CA ARG A 55 4.06 -10.19 7.12
C ARG A 55 5.20 -10.24 6.11
N PHE A 56 5.70 -11.44 5.82
CA PHE A 56 6.75 -11.60 4.81
C PHE A 56 6.25 -11.17 3.42
N ILE A 57 5.07 -11.65 3.00
CA ILE A 57 4.49 -11.30 1.70
C ILE A 57 4.16 -9.81 1.60
N GLU A 58 3.61 -9.20 2.65
CA GLU A 58 3.39 -7.76 2.74
C GLU A 58 4.71 -7.00 2.47
N ARG A 59 5.77 -7.36 3.19
CA ARG A 59 7.05 -6.66 3.09
C ARG A 59 7.70 -6.88 1.73
N TRP A 60 7.67 -8.10 1.21
CA TRP A 60 8.15 -8.41 -0.13
C TRP A 60 7.39 -7.61 -1.20
N SER A 61 6.06 -7.51 -1.08
CA SER A 61 5.23 -6.71 -2.00
C SER A 61 5.60 -5.22 -1.96
N GLN A 62 5.83 -4.65 -0.78
CA GLN A 62 6.27 -3.26 -0.64
C GLN A 62 7.61 -2.99 -1.32
N LEU A 63 8.56 -3.92 -1.19
CA LEU A 63 9.92 -3.74 -1.71
C LEU A 63 10.06 -4.12 -3.19
N THR A 64 9.26 -5.05 -3.68
CA THR A 64 9.35 -5.59 -5.05
C THR A 64 8.29 -4.99 -5.95
N ILE A 65 7.01 -5.06 -5.55
CA ILE A 65 5.88 -4.65 -6.39
C ILE A 65 5.71 -3.14 -6.35
N HIS A 66 5.54 -2.58 -5.16
CA HIS A 66 5.25 -1.15 -5.02
C HIS A 66 6.39 -0.24 -5.47
N ALA A 67 7.64 -0.70 -5.38
CA ALA A 67 8.81 0.04 -5.88
C ALA A 67 8.69 0.35 -7.37
N TYR A 68 8.30 -0.63 -8.19
CA TYR A 68 8.07 -0.43 -9.62
C TYR A 68 6.73 0.24 -9.91
N VAL A 69 5.64 -0.28 -9.34
CA VAL A 69 4.27 0.18 -9.65
C VAL A 69 4.09 1.66 -9.33
N THR A 70 4.68 2.15 -8.23
CA THR A 70 4.62 3.59 -7.90
C THR A 70 5.22 4.43 -9.03
N THR A 71 6.37 4.03 -9.57
CA THR A 71 7.03 4.73 -10.68
C THR A 71 6.21 4.64 -11.96
N ALA A 72 5.72 3.45 -12.28
CA ALA A 72 4.99 3.18 -13.51
C ALA A 72 3.63 3.89 -13.58
N ALA A 73 2.95 4.06 -12.45
CA ALA A 73 1.61 4.62 -12.36
C ALA A 73 1.57 6.06 -11.82
N ILE A 74 2.71 6.71 -11.55
CA ILE A 74 2.73 7.97 -10.77
C ILE A 74 1.91 9.10 -11.44
N MET A 75 1.95 9.18 -12.77
CA MET A 75 1.21 10.19 -13.53
C MET A 75 -0.29 9.88 -13.59
N ASP A 76 -0.65 8.59 -13.74
CA ASP A 76 -2.04 8.15 -13.72
C ASP A 76 -2.66 8.42 -12.35
N LEU A 77 -1.94 8.08 -11.28
CA LEU A 77 -2.36 8.36 -9.90
C LEU A 77 -2.58 9.85 -9.66
N HIS A 78 -1.71 10.72 -10.18
CA HIS A 78 -1.88 12.18 -10.11
C HIS A 78 -3.11 12.64 -10.89
N ALA A 79 -3.32 12.13 -12.11
CA ALA A 79 -4.44 12.51 -12.97
C ALA A 79 -5.81 12.07 -12.42
N MET A 80 -5.85 11.03 -11.59
CA MET A 80 -7.06 10.55 -10.92
C MET A 80 -7.48 11.39 -9.71
N GLN A 81 -6.65 12.33 -9.24
CA GLN A 81 -6.97 13.16 -8.09
C GLN A 81 -7.86 14.35 -8.48
N ASP A 82 -8.68 14.84 -7.55
CA ASP A 82 -9.26 16.19 -7.66
C ASP A 82 -8.17 17.28 -7.59
N GLY A 83 -8.53 18.53 -7.87
CA GLY A 83 -7.55 19.62 -7.99
C GLY A 83 -6.69 19.85 -6.74
N ALA A 84 -7.29 19.82 -5.54
CA ALA A 84 -6.56 20.07 -4.30
C ALA A 84 -5.66 18.88 -3.93
N ASN A 85 -6.16 17.65 -4.08
CA ASN A 85 -5.39 16.44 -3.83
C ASN A 85 -4.29 16.23 -4.89
N ALA A 86 -4.50 16.62 -6.15
CA ALA A 86 -3.48 16.57 -7.20
C ALA A 86 -2.29 17.47 -6.87
N ALA A 87 -2.55 18.72 -6.46
CA ALA A 87 -1.51 19.67 -6.08
C ALA A 87 -0.69 19.16 -4.88
N TYR A 88 -1.37 18.69 -3.83
CA TYR A 88 -0.72 18.06 -2.68
C TYR A 88 0.08 16.81 -3.06
N PHE A 89 -0.49 15.94 -3.90
CA PHE A 89 0.16 14.71 -4.35
C PHE A 89 1.45 15.03 -5.09
N ARG A 90 1.41 15.93 -6.08
CA ARG A 90 2.61 16.34 -6.82
C ARG A 90 3.68 16.87 -5.89
N GLN A 91 3.35 17.85 -5.06
CA GLN A 91 4.30 18.46 -4.12
C GLN A 91 4.96 17.39 -3.23
N ASN A 92 4.14 16.52 -2.62
CA ASN A 92 4.63 15.51 -1.70
C ASN A 92 5.51 14.46 -2.39
N ARG A 93 5.11 13.99 -3.58
CA ARG A 93 5.84 12.95 -4.31
C ARG A 93 7.12 13.49 -4.93
N GLU A 94 7.10 14.68 -5.52
CA GLU A 94 8.31 15.31 -6.06
C GLU A 94 9.32 15.61 -4.95
N GLN A 95 8.87 16.05 -3.76
CA GLN A 95 9.73 16.17 -2.59
C GLN A 95 10.34 14.83 -2.16
N ARG A 96 9.54 13.75 -2.18
CA ARG A 96 9.99 12.41 -1.81
C ARG A 96 11.02 11.83 -2.79
N PHE A 97 10.84 12.08 -4.09
CA PHE A 97 11.72 11.57 -5.15
C PHE A 97 12.88 12.50 -5.50
N GLY A 98 12.81 13.78 -5.13
CA GLY A 98 13.78 14.81 -5.53
C GLY A 98 13.77 15.09 -7.04
N LYS A 99 12.67 14.77 -7.74
CA LYS A 99 12.50 14.86 -9.20
C LYS A 99 11.07 15.22 -9.54
N ARG A 100 10.85 15.76 -10.75
CA ARG A 100 9.49 15.95 -11.27
C ARG A 100 8.82 14.61 -11.53
N LEU A 101 7.48 14.57 -11.43
CA LEU A 101 6.72 13.33 -11.68
C LEU A 101 6.96 12.76 -13.09
N GLU A 102 7.13 13.64 -14.08
CA GLU A 102 7.39 13.24 -15.46
C GLU A 102 8.75 12.52 -15.59
N GLU A 103 9.77 12.96 -14.85
CA GLU A 103 11.11 12.34 -14.83
C GLU A 103 11.10 11.00 -14.08
N VAL A 104 10.24 10.87 -13.06
CA VAL A 104 10.02 9.59 -12.37
C VAL A 104 9.39 8.59 -13.35
N MET A 105 8.30 8.98 -14.03
CA MET A 105 7.59 8.11 -14.97
C MET A 105 8.48 7.68 -16.14
N ALA A 106 9.40 8.54 -16.61
CA ALA A 106 10.33 8.21 -17.69
C ALA A 106 11.20 6.96 -17.41
N ALA A 107 11.38 6.55 -16.14
CA ALA A 107 12.09 5.33 -15.77
C ALA A 107 11.26 4.04 -15.92
N ARG A 108 9.95 4.14 -16.19
CA ARG A 108 9.00 3.02 -16.26
C ARG A 108 9.44 1.93 -17.24
N ASP A 109 9.73 2.30 -18.49
CA ASP A 109 9.97 1.34 -19.56
C ASP A 109 11.32 0.63 -19.37
N ALA A 110 12.34 1.38 -18.94
CA ALA A 110 13.64 0.82 -18.59
C ALA A 110 13.56 -0.16 -17.41
N GLY A 111 12.68 0.08 -16.43
CA GLY A 111 12.50 -0.78 -15.27
C GLY A 111 11.63 -2.03 -15.50
N LEU A 112 10.85 -2.09 -16.60
CA LEU A 112 9.83 -3.13 -16.79
C LEU A 112 10.41 -4.55 -16.85
N GLY A 113 11.55 -4.72 -17.52
CA GLY A 113 12.22 -6.03 -17.63
C GLY A 113 12.64 -6.57 -16.26
N ALA A 114 13.32 -5.74 -15.46
CA ALA A 114 13.77 -6.10 -14.12
C ALA A 114 12.58 -6.40 -13.19
N PHE A 115 11.51 -5.60 -13.26
CA PHE A 115 10.29 -5.84 -12.50
C PHE A 115 9.67 -7.20 -12.86
N ARG A 116 9.52 -7.51 -14.15
CA ARG A 116 8.97 -8.81 -14.59
C ARG A 116 9.80 -9.98 -14.10
N ALA A 117 11.12 -9.87 -14.09
CA ALA A 117 12.02 -10.89 -13.57
C ALA A 117 11.87 -11.05 -12.04
N ALA A 118 11.72 -9.94 -11.30
CA ALA A 118 11.53 -9.97 -9.85
C ALA A 118 10.23 -10.66 -9.39
N LEU A 119 9.23 -10.78 -10.27
CA LEU A 119 7.99 -11.51 -10.01
C LEU A 119 8.09 -13.03 -10.22
N GLU A 120 9.22 -13.54 -10.70
CA GLU A 120 9.34 -14.96 -11.04
C GLU A 120 9.10 -15.92 -9.86
N PRO A 121 9.57 -15.66 -8.63
CA PRO A 121 9.25 -16.52 -7.49
C PRO A 121 7.74 -16.66 -7.24
N LEU A 122 6.98 -15.57 -7.44
CA LEU A 122 5.53 -15.58 -7.30
C LEU A 122 4.88 -16.40 -8.42
N ARG A 123 5.32 -16.23 -9.68
CA ARG A 123 4.80 -17.03 -10.80
C ARG A 123 5.06 -18.51 -10.60
N SER A 124 6.28 -18.88 -10.21
CA SER A 124 6.65 -20.28 -9.98
C SER A 124 5.87 -20.91 -8.82
N THR A 125 5.42 -20.12 -7.84
CA THR A 125 4.63 -20.61 -6.70
C THR A 125 3.17 -20.85 -7.07
N LEU A 126 2.65 -20.09 -8.04
CA LEU A 126 1.24 -20.13 -8.46
C LEU A 126 0.97 -20.99 -9.72
N ALA A 127 2.02 -21.51 -10.35
CA ALA A 127 1.95 -22.40 -11.51
C ALA A 127 1.53 -23.82 -11.12
#